data_AF-A0A177A0K1-F1
#
_entry.id   AF-A0A177A0K1-F1
#
_cell.length_a   1.000
_cell.length_b   1.000
_cell.length_c   1.000
_cell.angle_alpha   90.00
_cell.angle_beta   90.00
_cell.angle_gamma   90.00
#
_symmetry.space_group_name_H-M   'P 1'
#
loop_
_entity.id
_entity.type
_entity.pdbx_description
1 polymer ?
#
loop_
_entity_poly.entity_id
_entity_poly.type
_entity_poly.pdbx_seq_one_letter_code
_entity_poly.pdbx_strand_id
1 'polypeptide(L)'
;MASPTPEQKCAQLDLGISLSLALWPALTLAVQNNWGGPSSSDKRDWFGGAISEYVTSSTEVNEEDVEAMLVQVMLDEFEVAVDDGSAGDVADDIIRVRGECKGGEGEESESEGEEEDDDVEMGEPVAPRERAAPQIDEDGFETVVSRKKR
;
A
#
# COMPACT_ATOMS: atom_id res chain seq x y z
N MET A 1 -25.64 -25.97 -4.39
CA MET A 1 -25.46 -24.60 -3.88
C MET A 1 -25.91 -23.66 -4.99
N ALA A 2 -26.78 -22.69 -4.70
CA ALA A 2 -27.28 -21.78 -5.72
C ALA A 2 -26.15 -20.85 -6.19
N SER A 3 -25.97 -20.71 -7.50
CA SER A 3 -25.03 -19.74 -8.06
C SER A 3 -25.47 -18.32 -7.65
N PRO A 4 -24.55 -17.43 -7.27
CA PRO A 4 -24.91 -16.07 -6.89
C PRO A 4 -25.57 -15.34 -8.05
N THR A 5 -26.64 -14.60 -7.77
CA THR A 5 -27.31 -13.73 -8.74
C THR A 5 -26.37 -12.58 -9.14
N PRO A 6 -26.54 -11.99 -10.33
CA PRO A 6 -25.74 -10.83 -10.74
C PRO A 6 -25.80 -9.68 -9.73
N GLU A 7 -26.94 -9.48 -9.07
CA GLU A 7 -27.11 -8.47 -8.02
C GLU A 7 -26.27 -8.75 -6.77
N GLN A 8 -26.13 -10.02 -6.38
CA GLN A 8 -25.25 -10.43 -5.28
C GLN A 8 -23.77 -10.22 -5.60
N LYS A 9 -23.38 -10.40 -6.87
CA LYS A 9 -22.01 -10.16 -7.32
C LYS A 9 -21.66 -8.66 -7.29
N CYS A 10 -22.55 -7.79 -7.78
CA CYS A 10 -22.33 -6.35 -7.67
C CYS A 10 -22.21 -5.93 -6.19
N ALA A 11 -23.11 -6.39 -5.33
CA ALA A 11 -23.07 -6.07 -3.91
C ALA A 11 -21.78 -6.58 -3.21
N GLN A 12 -21.24 -7.73 -3.63
CA GLN A 12 -19.97 -8.25 -3.13
C GLN A 12 -18.79 -7.40 -3.59
N LEU A 13 -18.79 -6.95 -4.85
CA LEU A 13 -17.77 -6.06 -5.39
C LEU A 13 -17.75 -4.72 -4.67
N ASP A 14 -18.90 -4.06 -4.55
CA ASP A 14 -19.03 -2.79 -3.84
C ASP A 14 -18.56 -2.91 -2.38
N LEU A 15 -18.94 -4.00 -1.70
CA LEU A 15 -18.50 -4.26 -0.34
C LEU A 15 -16.97 -4.45 -0.27
N GLY A 16 -16.39 -5.23 -1.18
CA GLY A 16 -14.95 -5.46 -1.20
C GLY A 16 -14.16 -4.18 -1.46
N ILE A 17 -14.57 -3.36 -2.44
CA ILE A 17 -13.95 -2.06 -2.72
C ILE A 17 -14.05 -1.15 -1.50
N SER A 18 -15.23 -1.07 -0.87
CA SER A 18 -15.43 -0.26 0.33
C SER A 18 -14.52 -0.69 1.49
N LEU A 19 -14.27 -2.00 1.63
CA LEU A 19 -13.41 -2.57 2.67
C LEU A 19 -11.94 -2.27 2.36
N SER A 20 -11.47 -2.49 1.13
CA SER A 20 -10.10 -2.20 0.71
C SER A 20 -9.75 -0.73 0.97
N LEU A 21 -10.64 0.20 0.59
CA LEU A 21 -10.46 1.63 0.86
C LEU A 21 -10.51 1.95 2.37
N ALA A 22 -11.37 1.29 3.14
CA ALA A 22 -11.46 1.50 4.59
C ALA A 22 -10.26 0.93 5.38
N LEU A 23 -9.59 -0.09 4.83
CA LEU A 23 -8.38 -0.68 5.41
C LEU A 23 -7.12 0.08 5.01
N TRP A 24 -7.17 0.88 3.94
CA TRP A 24 -6.04 1.68 3.50
C TRP A 24 -5.70 2.78 4.51
N PRO A 25 -4.52 2.71 5.18
CA PRO A 25 -4.19 3.64 6.26
C PRO A 25 -4.05 5.09 5.77
N ALA A 26 -3.53 5.31 4.57
CA ALA A 26 -3.35 6.64 3.99
C ALA A 26 -4.69 7.37 3.87
N LEU A 27 -5.70 6.73 3.28
CA LEU A 27 -7.04 7.28 3.14
C LEU A 27 -7.74 7.46 4.49
N THR A 28 -7.59 6.48 5.38
CA THR A 28 -8.20 6.53 6.72
C THR A 28 -7.66 7.69 7.54
N LEU A 29 -6.33 7.90 7.53
CA LEU A 29 -5.69 9.02 8.21
C LEU A 29 -6.09 10.36 7.57
N ALA A 30 -6.21 10.42 6.25
CA ALA A 30 -6.66 11.61 5.54
C ALA A 30 -8.07 12.04 5.95
N VAL A 31 -8.99 11.09 6.08
CA VAL A 31 -10.36 11.36 6.55
C VAL A 31 -10.36 11.79 8.02
N GLN A 32 -9.64 11.08 8.89
CA GLN A 32 -9.56 11.40 10.33
C GLN A 32 -8.96 12.78 10.61
N ASN A 33 -7.95 13.18 9.85
CA ASN A 33 -7.31 14.49 9.98
C ASN A 33 -7.95 15.57 9.11
N ASN A 34 -9.03 15.23 8.38
CA ASN A 34 -9.78 16.18 7.56
C ASN A 34 -8.92 16.84 6.46
N TRP A 35 -7.94 16.11 5.92
CA TRP A 35 -7.03 16.59 4.88
C TRP A 35 -7.77 16.85 3.55
N GLY A 36 -8.86 16.12 3.28
CA GLY A 36 -9.77 16.43 2.16
C GLY A 36 -10.84 17.50 2.44
N GLY A 37 -10.72 18.25 3.55
CA GLY A 37 -11.73 19.19 4.01
C GLY A 37 -12.89 18.53 4.77
N PRO A 38 -13.89 19.32 5.23
CA PRO A 38 -14.99 18.85 6.10
C PRO A 38 -15.88 17.77 5.47
N SER A 39 -15.78 17.58 4.16
CA SER A 39 -16.51 16.55 3.39
C SER A 39 -15.62 15.35 3.04
N SER A 40 -14.47 15.17 3.71
CA SER A 40 -13.56 14.03 3.47
C SER A 40 -14.26 12.67 3.62
N SER A 41 -15.21 12.56 4.55
CA SER A 41 -16.00 11.33 4.71
C SER A 41 -16.93 11.06 3.53
N ASP A 42 -17.56 12.08 2.96
CA ASP A 42 -18.41 11.95 1.77
C ASP A 42 -17.56 11.62 0.54
N LYS A 43 -16.38 12.23 0.41
CA LYS A 43 -15.42 11.93 -0.65
C LYS A 43 -14.97 10.47 -0.64
N ARG A 44 -14.78 9.87 0.54
CA ARG A 44 -14.45 8.44 0.66
C ARG A 44 -15.55 7.55 0.07
N ASP A 45 -16.81 7.87 0.33
CA ASP A 45 -17.96 7.14 -0.20
C ASP A 45 -18.05 7.29 -1.74
N TRP A 46 -17.91 8.53 -2.21
CA TRP A 46 -17.81 8.84 -3.64
C TRP A 46 -16.67 8.06 -4.32
N PHE A 47 -15.51 7.99 -3.68
CA PHE A 47 -14.33 7.31 -4.22
C PHE A 47 -14.55 5.80 -4.39
N GLY A 48 -15.19 5.15 -3.42
CA GLY A 48 -15.60 3.75 -3.55
C GLY A 48 -16.55 3.51 -4.72
N GLY A 49 -17.53 4.40 -4.89
CA GLY A 49 -18.44 4.34 -6.04
C GLY A 49 -17.75 4.58 -7.38
N ALA A 50 -16.81 5.52 -7.46
CA ALA A 50 -16.05 5.83 -8.67
C ALA A 50 -15.18 4.65 -9.11
N ILE A 51 -14.50 4.00 -8.16
CA ILE A 51 -13.71 2.80 -8.44
C ILE A 51 -14.62 1.66 -8.88
N SER A 52 -15.74 1.42 -8.19
CA SER A 52 -16.73 0.39 -8.57
C SER A 52 -17.26 0.59 -9.99
N GLU A 53 -17.63 1.81 -10.36
CA GLU A 53 -18.06 2.14 -11.72
C GLU A 53 -16.94 1.89 -12.74
N TYR A 54 -15.72 2.35 -12.45
CA TYR A 54 -14.58 2.17 -13.33
C TYR A 54 -14.29 0.69 -13.61
N VAL A 55 -14.21 -0.14 -12.56
CA VAL A 55 -13.84 -1.55 -12.70
C VAL A 55 -14.95 -2.41 -13.32
N THR A 56 -16.21 -1.98 -13.21
CA THR A 56 -17.36 -2.66 -13.83
C THR A 56 -17.58 -2.26 -15.27
N SER A 57 -17.39 -0.98 -15.60
CA SER A 57 -17.55 -0.42 -16.95
C SER A 57 -16.43 -0.84 -17.90
N SER A 58 -15.18 -0.85 -17.40
CA SER A 58 -14.00 -1.16 -18.20
C SER A 58 -13.81 -2.68 -18.36
N THR A 59 -13.55 -3.12 -19.59
CA THR A 59 -13.25 -4.54 -19.90
C THR A 59 -11.81 -4.89 -19.57
N GLU A 60 -10.88 -3.98 -19.87
CA GLU A 60 -9.44 -4.12 -19.71
C GLU A 60 -9.01 -3.20 -18.56
N VAL A 61 -9.07 -3.71 -17.33
CA VAL A 61 -8.63 -2.98 -16.13
C VAL A 61 -7.36 -3.67 -15.67
N ASN A 62 -6.26 -2.93 -15.64
CA ASN A 62 -4.98 -3.39 -15.11
C ASN A 62 -4.74 -2.75 -13.74
N GLU A 63 -3.84 -3.36 -12.97
CA GLU A 63 -3.43 -2.88 -11.65
C GLU A 63 -2.86 -1.47 -11.71
N GLU A 64 -1.94 -1.22 -12.65
CA GLU A 64 -1.28 0.07 -12.84
C GLU A 64 -2.28 1.21 -13.09
N ASP A 65 -3.38 0.95 -13.81
CA ASP A 65 -4.42 1.95 -14.09
C ASP A 65 -5.22 2.29 -12.82
N VAL A 66 -5.53 1.26 -12.01
CA VAL A 66 -6.25 1.43 -10.75
C VAL A 66 -5.35 2.14 -9.73
N GLU A 67 -4.09 1.73 -9.61
CA GLU A 67 -3.10 2.37 -8.74
C GLU A 67 -2.94 3.86 -9.10
N ALA A 68 -2.73 4.18 -10.38
CA ALA A 68 -2.59 5.56 -10.83
C ALA A 68 -3.85 6.39 -10.50
N MET A 69 -5.04 5.80 -10.64
CA MET A 69 -6.28 6.45 -10.23
C MET A 69 -6.33 6.66 -8.71
N LEU A 70 -5.91 5.67 -7.92
CA LEU A 70 -5.91 5.75 -6.46
C LEU A 70 -4.97 6.86 -5.97
N VAL A 71 -3.75 6.91 -6.48
CA VAL A 71 -2.75 7.94 -6.17
C VAL A 71 -3.23 9.32 -6.59
N GLN A 72 -3.81 9.44 -7.78
CA GLN A 72 -4.31 10.73 -8.28
C GLN A 72 -5.44 11.28 -7.40
N VAL A 73 -6.39 10.44 -6.98
CA VAL A 73 -7.48 10.87 -6.10
C VAL A 73 -6.95 11.26 -4.71
N MET A 74 -5.99 10.50 -4.17
CA MET A 74 -5.37 10.84 -2.89
C MET A 74 -4.68 12.21 -2.93
N LEU A 75 -4.04 12.55 -4.06
CA LEU A 75 -3.40 13.85 -4.25
C LEU A 75 -4.42 15.00 -4.43
N ASP A 76 -5.41 14.83 -5.30
CA ASP A 76 -6.36 15.89 -5.68
C ASP A 76 -7.43 16.13 -4.60
N GLU A 77 -8.03 15.05 -4.08
CA GLU A 77 -9.18 15.14 -3.18
C GLU A 77 -8.82 15.16 -1.70
N PHE A 78 -7.68 14.57 -1.34
CA PHE A 78 -7.25 14.40 0.05
C PHE A 78 -5.93 15.11 0.40
N GLU A 79 -5.27 15.77 -0.56
CA GLU A 79 -3.97 16.45 -0.39
C GLU A 79 -2.86 15.51 0.15
N VAL A 80 -2.95 14.20 -0.13
CA VAL A 80 -1.99 13.17 0.33
C VAL A 80 -1.14 12.67 -0.82
N ALA A 81 0.17 12.82 -0.69
CA ALA A 81 1.13 12.13 -1.54
C ALA A 81 1.37 10.70 -1.01
N VAL A 82 1.00 9.71 -1.81
CA VAL A 82 1.25 8.29 -1.54
C VAL A 82 2.43 7.84 -2.40
N ASP A 83 3.49 7.34 -1.76
CA ASP A 83 4.74 6.85 -2.40
C ASP A 83 5.30 5.61 -1.66
N ASP A 84 4.48 4.98 -0.81
CA ASP A 84 4.87 3.85 0.03
C ASP A 84 4.51 2.48 -0.57
N GLY A 85 4.01 2.43 -1.81
CA GLY A 85 3.54 1.22 -2.48
C GLY A 85 2.13 0.76 -2.10
N SER A 86 1.56 1.30 -1.01
CA SER A 86 0.22 0.89 -0.53
C SER A 86 -0.92 1.14 -1.50
N ALA A 87 -0.77 2.04 -2.48
CA ALA A 87 -1.76 2.20 -3.55
C ALA A 87 -1.80 0.99 -4.49
N GLY A 88 -0.65 0.38 -4.78
CA GLY A 88 -0.55 -0.85 -5.57
C GLY A 88 -1.18 -2.04 -4.86
N ASP A 89 -0.89 -2.23 -3.56
CA ASP A 89 -1.52 -3.28 -2.74
C ASP A 89 -3.06 -3.18 -2.74
N VAL A 90 -3.58 -1.96 -2.62
CA VAL A 90 -5.04 -1.72 -2.66
C VAL A 90 -5.61 -1.98 -4.05
N ALA A 91 -4.86 -1.66 -5.11
CA ALA A 91 -5.25 -1.92 -6.49
C ALA A 91 -5.34 -3.42 -6.79
N ASP A 92 -4.35 -4.21 -6.35
CA ASP A 92 -4.37 -5.68 -6.44
C ASP A 92 -5.62 -6.25 -5.75
N ASP A 93 -5.88 -5.84 -4.50
CA ASP A 93 -7.04 -6.27 -3.74
C ASP A 93 -8.37 -6.00 -4.48
N ILE A 94 -8.51 -4.82 -5.10
CA ILE A 94 -9.70 -4.44 -5.88
C ILE A 94 -9.85 -5.34 -7.11
N ILE A 95 -8.76 -5.64 -7.82
CA ILE A 95 -8.78 -6.50 -9.01
C ILE A 95 -9.11 -7.94 -8.63
N ARG A 96 -8.55 -8.43 -7.53
CA ARG A 96 -8.85 -9.74 -6.97
C ARG A 96 -10.35 -9.88 -6.66
N VAL A 97 -10.93 -8.92 -5.95
CA VAL A 97 -12.38 -8.89 -5.63
C VAL A 97 -13.23 -8.85 -6.92
N ARG A 98 -12.80 -8.08 -7.93
CA ARG A 98 -13.45 -8.03 -9.25
C ARG A 98 -13.41 -9.39 -9.95
N GLY A 99 -12.29 -10.11 -9.88
CA GLY A 99 -12.10 -11.46 -10.40
C GLY A 99 -13.10 -12.44 -9.78
N GLU A 100 -13.17 -12.47 -8.45
CA GLU A 100 -14.12 -13.32 -7.71
C GLU A 100 -15.59 -13.07 -8.12
N CYS A 101 -15.94 -11.83 -8.44
CA CYS A 101 -17.28 -11.48 -8.95
C CYS A 101 -17.52 -11.91 -10.40
N LYS A 102 -16.54 -11.73 -11.30
CA LYS A 102 -16.69 -12.02 -12.74
C LYS A 102 -16.61 -13.50 -13.08
N GLY A 103 -15.81 -14.30 -12.39
CA GLY A 103 -15.71 -15.74 -12.62
C GLY A 103 -14.65 -16.36 -11.74
N GLY A 104 -15.03 -17.38 -10.96
CA GLY A 104 -14.20 -18.00 -9.92
C GLY A 104 -13.01 -18.82 -10.40
N GLU A 105 -12.20 -18.29 -11.32
CA GLU A 105 -10.90 -18.83 -11.71
C GLU A 105 -9.97 -17.63 -11.96
N GLY A 106 -9.22 -17.27 -10.93
CA GLY A 106 -8.09 -16.36 -10.98
C GLY A 106 -7.15 -16.85 -9.91
N GLU A 107 -6.20 -17.69 -10.32
CA GLU A 107 -5.10 -18.20 -9.51
C GLU A 107 -4.56 -17.10 -8.59
N GLU A 108 -4.40 -17.49 -7.33
CA GLU A 108 -3.58 -16.82 -6.33
C GLU A 108 -2.30 -16.26 -6.97
N SER A 109 -2.24 -14.93 -7.12
CA SER A 109 -0.96 -14.24 -7.29
C SER A 109 -0.35 -14.19 -5.90
N GLU A 110 0.27 -15.30 -5.49
CA GLU A 110 1.24 -15.30 -4.41
C GLU A 110 2.33 -14.31 -4.84
N SER A 111 2.33 -13.13 -4.25
CA SER A 111 3.51 -12.26 -4.25
C SER A 111 4.57 -13.00 -3.45
N GLU A 112 5.27 -13.92 -4.11
CA GLU A 112 6.60 -14.36 -3.71
C GLU A 112 7.46 -13.10 -3.79
N GLY A 113 7.59 -12.42 -2.65
CA GLY A 113 8.66 -11.46 -2.46
C GLY A 113 9.96 -12.19 -2.77
N GLU A 114 10.50 -11.93 -3.96
CA GLU A 114 11.80 -12.43 -4.37
C GLU A 114 12.81 -11.82 -3.39
N GLU A 115 13.22 -12.63 -2.42
CA GLU A 115 14.40 -12.37 -1.63
C GLU A 115 15.58 -12.59 -2.60
N GLU A 116 15.95 -11.54 -3.35
CA GLU A 116 17.21 -11.50 -4.07
C GLU A 116 18.34 -11.53 -3.02
N ASP A 117 18.75 -12.75 -2.71
CA ASP A 117 20.09 -13.12 -2.26
C ASP A 117 21.11 -12.46 -3.19
N ASP A 118 21.50 -11.22 -2.86
CA ASP A 118 22.66 -10.56 -3.46
C ASP A 118 23.91 -11.30 -2.96
N ASP A 119 24.24 -12.39 -3.66
CA ASP A 119 25.46 -13.18 -3.51
C ASP A 119 26.66 -12.27 -3.84
N VAL A 120 27.13 -11.54 -2.83
CA VAL A 120 28.32 -10.70 -2.94
C VAL A 120 29.53 -11.62 -3.10
N GLU A 121 29.99 -11.77 -4.34
CA GLU A 121 31.18 -12.52 -4.72
C GLU A 121 32.37 -12.09 -3.83
N MET A 122 32.83 -13.01 -2.98
CA MET A 122 33.95 -12.87 -2.05
C MET A 122 35.28 -12.63 -2.79
N GLY A 123 35.55 -11.37 -3.13
CA GLY A 123 36.85 -10.88 -3.57
C GLY A 123 37.75 -10.45 -2.40
N GLU A 124 38.76 -11.27 -2.11
CA GLU A 124 39.97 -11.04 -1.29
C GLU A 124 39.84 -10.69 0.22
N PRO A 125 40.67 -11.32 1.10
CA PRO A 125 40.58 -11.17 2.54
C PRO A 125 41.19 -9.83 3.02
N VAL A 126 40.35 -8.90 3.47
CA VAL A 126 40.80 -7.74 4.24
C VAL A 126 41.06 -8.12 5.70
N ALA A 127 42.25 -7.77 6.19
CA ALA A 127 42.80 -8.15 7.49
C ALA A 127 41.88 -7.83 8.68
N PRO A 128 41.93 -8.62 9.78
CA PRO A 128 41.07 -8.43 10.94
C PRO A 128 41.30 -7.07 11.59
N ARG A 129 40.30 -6.19 11.54
CA ARG A 129 40.24 -5.02 12.43
C ARG A 129 39.75 -5.48 13.81
N GLU A 130 40.59 -5.28 14.80
CA GLU A 130 40.31 -5.52 16.22
C GLU A 130 38.95 -4.92 16.62
N ARG A 131 38.09 -5.77 17.17
CA ARG A 131 36.83 -5.39 17.81
C ARG A 131 37.18 -4.59 19.07
N ALA A 132 37.04 -3.27 19.02
CA ALA A 132 36.99 -2.47 20.25
C ALA A 132 35.63 -2.71 20.91
N ALA A 133 35.63 -3.43 22.03
CA ALA A 133 34.44 -3.66 22.84
C ALA A 133 33.81 -2.33 23.30
N PRO A 134 32.47 -2.21 23.34
CA PRO A 134 31.82 -1.04 23.91
C PRO A 134 32.06 -0.98 25.41
N GLN A 135 32.75 0.06 25.89
CA GLN A 135 32.83 0.39 27.31
C GLN A 135 31.56 1.13 27.72
N ILE A 136 30.74 0.47 28.55
CA ILE A 136 29.60 1.08 29.23
C ILE A 136 30.09 1.37 30.65
N ASP A 137 30.39 2.62 30.95
CA ASP A 137 30.73 3.06 32.31
C ASP A 137 29.47 3.15 33.19
N GLU A 138 29.63 2.87 34.49
CA GLU A 138 28.59 2.95 35.52
C GLU A 138 28.25 4.40 35.96
N ASP A 139 28.36 5.38 35.07
CA ASP A 139 27.91 6.76 35.33
C ASP A 139 27.37 7.36 34.02
N GLY A 140 26.05 7.32 33.86
CA GLY A 140 25.35 7.63 32.61
C GLY A 140 25.50 9.08 32.14
N PHE A 141 26.50 9.37 31.31
CA PHE A 141 26.48 10.56 30.48
C PHE A 141 27.31 10.44 29.19
N GLU A 142 26.64 10.62 28.06
CA GLU A 142 27.17 10.63 26.69
C GLU A 142 27.97 11.93 26.45
N THR A 143 29.27 11.84 26.12
CA THR A 143 30.07 13.05 25.81
C THR A 143 30.35 13.14 24.31
N VAL A 144 29.64 14.06 23.65
CA VAL A 144 29.84 14.44 22.25
C VAL A 144 31.16 15.21 22.09
N VAL A 145 32.18 14.60 21.49
CA VAL A 145 33.38 15.35 21.07
C VAL A 145 33.09 16.15 19.80
N SER A 146 32.80 17.43 20.00
CA SER A 146 32.58 18.42 18.94
C SER A 146 33.84 18.61 18.08
N ARG A 147 33.76 18.30 16.79
CA ARG A 147 34.84 18.56 15.81
C ARG A 147 34.89 20.07 15.50
N LYS A 148 35.95 20.78 15.92
CA LYS A 148 36.28 22.11 15.38
C LYS A 148 37.71 22.16 14.86
N LYS A 149 37.78 22.39 13.56
CA LYS A 149 38.89 22.60 12.65
C LYS A 149 39.67 23.90 12.94
N ARG A 150 40.99 23.81 13.00
CA ARG A 150 41.93 24.65 12.22
C ARG A 150 43.31 24.03 12.21
#